data_AF-A0A3R6K8B6-F1
#
_entry.id   AF-A0A3R6K8B6-F1
#
_cell.length_a   1.000
_cell.length_b   1.000
_cell.length_c   1.000
_cell.angle_alpha   90.00
_cell.angle_beta   90.00
_cell.angle_gamma   90.00
#
_symmetry.space_group_name_H-M   'P 1'
#
loop_
_entity.id
_entity.type
_entity.pdbx_description
1 polymer ?
#
loop_
_entity_poly.entity_id
_entity_poly.type
_entity_poly.pdbx_seq_one_letter_code
_entity_poly.pdbx_strand_id
1 'polypeptide(L)'
;MVIRALLKQSGADPAQVSLYTPFTEHLFQMEDWQQIWQLIMLGDALLCMEENEQKPAIENITFPLTWEKTKSLLKAWHETWNGNSLKKQKRVFLFGSAMVLNSNDLNRNMADAVRKHGFLPVPMMLSEYLWFWVRESQKEIPQEATKQLTWFRETYRDIWGEKETLEEAFAGLQKAYPEVVGGNIRYLCSLAANVIPGGAGNMLLLPTYANAGSVIEMMKHDSPVPFLHFQAEGNGEADEVERREIWLNLLEKGCCKE
;
A
#
# COMPACT_ATOMS: atom_id res chain seq x y z
N MET A 1 2.79 -10.84 3.97
CA MET A 1 2.55 -12.03 4.85
C MET A 1 1.11 -12.12 5.35
N VAL A 2 0.49 -11.01 5.79
CA VAL A 2 -0.90 -10.96 6.33
C VAL A 2 -1.98 -11.36 5.32
N ILE A 3 -1.99 -10.80 4.11
CA ILE A 3 -3.04 -11.09 3.10
C ILE A 3 -3.03 -12.57 2.67
N ARG A 4 -1.85 -13.18 2.50
CA ARG A 4 -1.73 -14.62 2.21
C ARG A 4 -2.22 -15.49 3.37
N ALA A 5 -1.97 -15.07 4.62
CA ALA A 5 -2.47 -15.78 5.79
C ALA A 5 -4.00 -15.71 5.88
N LEU A 6 -4.58 -14.54 5.61
CA LEU A 6 -6.02 -14.33 5.58
C LEU A 6 -6.70 -15.15 4.47
N LEU A 7 -6.13 -15.17 3.26
CA LEU A 7 -6.64 -15.98 2.15
C LEU A 7 -6.53 -17.48 2.43
N LYS A 8 -5.47 -17.92 3.12
CA LYS A 8 -5.34 -19.32 3.54
C LYS A 8 -6.39 -19.70 4.60
N GLN A 9 -6.71 -18.79 5.51
CA GLN A 9 -7.75 -19.00 6.53
C GLN A 9 -9.16 -19.03 5.94
N SER A 10 -9.42 -18.29 4.86
CA SER A 10 -10.71 -18.31 4.17
C SER A 10 -10.95 -19.57 3.32
N GLY A 11 -9.99 -20.49 3.24
CA GLY A 11 -10.08 -21.72 2.44
C GLY A 11 -9.84 -21.52 0.95
N ALA A 12 -9.24 -20.40 0.53
CA ALA A 12 -8.89 -20.17 -0.88
C ALA A 12 -7.84 -21.19 -1.34
N ASP A 13 -7.98 -21.69 -2.58
CA ASP A 13 -7.08 -22.70 -3.15
C ASP A 13 -5.63 -22.15 -3.18
N PRO A 14 -4.64 -22.83 -2.56
CA PRO A 14 -3.24 -22.42 -2.61
C PRO A 14 -2.70 -22.14 -4.03
N ALA A 15 -3.23 -22.81 -5.06
CA ALA A 15 -2.89 -22.55 -6.46
C ALA A 15 -3.44 -21.21 -6.98
N GLN A 16 -4.54 -20.72 -6.42
CA GLN A 16 -5.13 -19.40 -6.69
C GLN A 16 -4.51 -18.30 -5.80
N VAL A 17 -3.93 -18.64 -4.65
CA VAL A 17 -3.38 -17.69 -3.65
C VAL A 17 -1.96 -17.20 -4.01
N SER A 18 -1.56 -17.35 -5.26
CA SER A 18 -0.34 -16.72 -5.77
C SER A 18 -0.70 -15.38 -6.40
N LEU A 19 -0.39 -14.27 -5.72
CA LEU A 19 -0.47 -12.90 -6.25
C LEU A 19 0.54 -12.73 -7.42
N TYR A 20 0.30 -13.42 -8.53
CA TYR A 20 0.96 -13.21 -9.82
C TYR A 20 0.06 -12.30 -10.67
N THR A 21 0.67 -11.49 -11.53
CA THR A 21 0.05 -10.47 -12.39
C THR A 21 -1.23 -10.91 -13.12
N PRO A 22 -1.36 -12.14 -13.66
CA PRO A 22 -2.61 -12.57 -14.27
C PRO A 22 -3.76 -12.65 -13.27
N PHE A 23 -3.51 -13.01 -12.02
CA PHE A 23 -4.56 -13.17 -11.02
C PHE A 23 -5.14 -11.81 -10.59
N THR A 24 -4.28 -10.81 -10.38
CA THR A 24 -4.70 -9.48 -9.92
C THR A 24 -5.54 -8.72 -10.93
N GLU A 25 -5.33 -8.94 -12.23
CA GLU A 25 -6.15 -8.32 -13.27
C GLU A 25 -7.54 -8.95 -13.40
N HIS A 26 -7.67 -10.24 -13.09
CA HIS A 26 -8.94 -10.97 -13.20
C HIS A 26 -9.65 -11.07 -11.84
N LEU A 27 -9.19 -10.33 -10.83
CA LEU A 27 -9.71 -10.36 -9.46
C LEU A 27 -11.25 -10.32 -9.44
N PHE A 28 -11.86 -9.37 -10.16
CA PHE A 28 -13.30 -9.19 -10.16
C PHE A 28 -14.09 -10.15 -11.06
N GLN A 29 -13.40 -11.02 -11.79
CA GLN A 29 -14.01 -12.08 -12.60
C GLN A 29 -14.10 -13.42 -11.84
N MET A 30 -13.48 -13.49 -10.67
CA MET A 30 -13.51 -14.68 -9.81
C MET A 30 -14.85 -14.84 -9.11
N GLU A 31 -15.29 -16.08 -8.85
CA GLU A 31 -16.55 -16.35 -8.15
C GLU A 31 -16.56 -15.78 -6.72
N ASP A 32 -15.42 -15.81 -6.03
CA ASP A 32 -15.23 -15.38 -4.65
C ASP A 32 -14.60 -13.97 -4.52
N TRP A 33 -14.63 -13.16 -5.60
CA TRP A 33 -13.98 -11.85 -5.64
C TRP A 33 -14.34 -10.96 -4.44
N GLN A 34 -15.58 -11.03 -3.95
CA GLN A 34 -16.03 -10.22 -2.81
C GLN A 34 -15.28 -10.57 -1.53
N GLN A 35 -14.98 -11.85 -1.29
CA GLN A 35 -14.21 -12.29 -0.12
C GLN A 35 -12.78 -11.77 -0.24
N ILE A 36 -12.15 -11.96 -1.40
CA ILE A 36 -10.77 -11.54 -1.65
C ILE A 36 -10.64 -10.02 -1.54
N TRP A 37 -11.57 -9.27 -2.13
CA TRP A 37 -11.59 -7.80 -2.10
C TRP A 37 -11.73 -7.25 -0.68
N GLN A 38 -12.64 -7.81 0.11
CA GLN A 38 -12.81 -7.44 1.51
C GLN A 38 -11.57 -7.79 2.35
N LEU A 39 -10.95 -8.95 2.10
CA LEU A 39 -9.70 -9.35 2.74
C LEU A 39 -8.53 -8.41 2.42
N ILE A 40 -8.46 -7.90 1.19
CA ILE A 40 -7.44 -6.92 0.81
C ILE A 40 -7.62 -5.62 1.62
N MET A 41 -8.85 -5.10 1.74
CA MET A 41 -9.11 -3.90 2.55
C MET A 41 -8.83 -4.13 4.05
N LEU A 42 -9.17 -5.30 4.59
CA LEU A 42 -8.79 -5.68 5.96
C LEU A 42 -7.26 -5.73 6.11
N GLY A 43 -6.56 -6.28 5.11
CA GLY A 43 -5.10 -6.29 5.05
C GLY A 43 -4.50 -4.89 5.06
N ASP A 44 -5.02 -3.97 4.25
CA ASP A 44 -4.58 -2.57 4.22
C ASP A 44 -4.72 -1.90 5.59
N ALA A 45 -5.87 -2.09 6.26
CA ALA A 45 -6.10 -1.55 7.61
C ALA A 45 -5.19 -2.19 8.67
N LEU A 46 -5.00 -3.50 8.64
CA LEU A 46 -4.14 -4.23 9.59
C LEU A 46 -2.70 -3.75 9.56
N LEU A 47 -2.17 -3.42 8.37
CA LEU A 47 -0.79 -2.95 8.23
C LEU A 47 -0.54 -1.59 8.90
N CYS A 48 -1.59 -0.85 9.24
CA CYS A 48 -1.50 0.41 10.00
C CYS A 48 -1.62 0.22 11.52
N MET A 49 -1.97 -0.98 11.98
CA MET A 49 -2.09 -1.31 13.40
C MET A 49 -0.73 -1.71 13.99
N GLU A 50 -0.61 -1.59 15.31
CA GLU A 50 0.55 -2.10 16.05
C GLU A 50 0.67 -3.62 15.89
N GLU A 51 1.90 -4.14 15.86
CA GLU A 51 2.16 -5.56 15.62
C GLU A 51 1.50 -6.48 16.67
N ASN A 52 1.45 -6.04 17.92
CA ASN A 52 0.77 -6.76 19.01
C ASN A 52 -0.76 -6.76 18.89
N GLU A 53 -1.35 -5.83 18.12
CA GLU A 53 -2.79 -5.74 17.87
C GLU A 53 -3.21 -6.52 16.62
N GLN A 54 -2.31 -6.69 15.65
CA GLN A 54 -2.60 -7.37 14.38
C GLN A 54 -3.02 -8.83 14.58
N LYS A 55 -2.31 -9.59 15.42
CA LYS A 55 -2.59 -11.02 15.62
C LYS A 55 -3.99 -11.27 16.22
N PRO A 56 -4.37 -10.63 17.35
CA PRO A 56 -5.74 -10.73 17.86
C PRO A 56 -6.79 -10.26 16.85
N ALA A 57 -6.50 -9.21 16.07
CA ALA A 57 -7.41 -8.71 15.05
C ALA A 57 -7.69 -9.75 13.96
N ILE A 58 -6.67 -10.48 13.50
CA ILE A 58 -6.80 -11.58 12.53
C ILE A 58 -7.62 -12.74 13.11
N GLU A 59 -7.34 -13.15 14.36
CA GLU A 59 -8.02 -14.28 15.02
C GLU A 59 -9.54 -14.03 15.21
N ASN A 60 -9.96 -12.77 15.27
CA ASN A 60 -11.36 -12.37 15.43
C ASN A 60 -12.14 -12.31 14.11
N ILE A 61 -11.52 -12.57 12.96
CA ILE A 61 -12.19 -12.56 11.66
C ILE A 61 -13.03 -13.83 11.50
N THR A 62 -14.34 -13.67 11.31
CA THR A 62 -15.27 -14.79 11.05
C THR A 62 -15.67 -14.85 9.59
N PHE A 63 -15.52 -16.03 8.97
CA PHE A 63 -15.93 -16.29 7.58
C PHE A 63 -17.32 -16.96 7.49
N PRO A 64 -18.04 -16.80 6.36
CA PRO A 64 -17.73 -15.92 5.24
C PRO A 64 -17.89 -14.44 5.63
N LEU A 65 -17.10 -13.59 4.98
CA LEU A 65 -17.21 -12.15 5.11
C LEU A 65 -18.48 -11.66 4.42
N THR A 66 -19.13 -10.68 5.04
CA THR A 66 -20.12 -9.85 4.36
C THR A 66 -19.64 -8.41 4.48
N TRP A 67 -20.08 -7.54 3.57
CA TRP A 67 -19.65 -6.16 3.60
C TRP A 67 -19.92 -5.49 4.96
N GLU A 68 -21.08 -5.73 5.57
CA GLU A 68 -21.40 -5.17 6.90
C GLU A 68 -20.48 -5.70 8.02
N LYS A 69 -20.08 -6.98 7.98
CA LYS A 69 -19.08 -7.52 8.93
C LYS A 69 -17.71 -6.85 8.71
N THR A 70 -17.25 -6.77 7.46
CA THR A 70 -15.99 -6.15 7.09
C THR A 70 -15.96 -4.68 7.49
N LYS A 71 -17.01 -3.93 7.17
CA LYS A 71 -17.18 -2.52 7.54
C LYS A 71 -17.17 -2.32 9.06
N SER A 72 -17.79 -3.21 9.82
CA SER A 72 -17.78 -3.16 11.28
C SER A 72 -16.38 -3.39 11.86
N LEU A 73 -15.64 -4.37 11.34
CA LEU A 73 -14.24 -4.62 11.71
C LEU A 73 -13.35 -3.41 11.39
N LEU A 74 -13.45 -2.88 10.16
CA LEU A 74 -12.69 -1.73 9.71
C LEU A 74 -12.96 -0.48 10.56
N LYS A 75 -14.20 -0.25 10.99
CA LYS A 75 -14.53 0.85 11.91
C LYS A 75 -13.90 0.64 13.28
N ALA A 76 -14.01 -0.56 13.86
CA ALA A 76 -13.44 -0.85 15.18
C ALA A 76 -11.91 -0.70 15.19
N TRP A 77 -11.24 -1.14 14.13
CA TRP A 77 -9.79 -0.96 13.98
C TRP A 77 -9.41 0.51 13.79
N HIS A 78 -10.20 1.28 13.03
CA HIS A 78 -9.98 2.72 12.89
C HIS A 78 -10.20 3.50 14.20
N GLU A 79 -11.18 3.12 15.00
CA GLU A 79 -11.41 3.68 16.35
C GLU A 79 -10.22 3.41 17.27
N THR A 80 -9.66 2.20 17.22
CA THR A 80 -8.44 1.83 17.95
C THR A 80 -7.27 2.71 17.51
N TRP A 81 -7.09 2.87 16.19
CA TRP A 81 -6.11 3.78 15.60
C TRP A 81 -6.27 5.23 16.08
N ASN A 82 -7.50 5.74 16.20
CA ASN A 82 -7.77 7.11 16.65
C ASN A 82 -7.31 7.37 18.09
N GLY A 83 -7.33 6.35 18.95
CA GLY A 83 -6.81 6.42 20.32
C GLY A 83 -5.31 6.15 20.44
N ASN A 84 -4.64 5.74 19.35
CA ASN A 84 -3.29 5.24 19.38
C ASN A 84 -2.24 6.37 19.42
N SER A 85 -1.22 6.23 20.27
CA SER A 85 -0.06 7.12 20.34
C SER A 85 0.70 7.24 19.01
N LEU A 86 0.68 6.19 18.18
CA LEU A 86 1.28 6.18 16.83
C LEU A 86 0.75 7.29 15.94
N LYS A 87 -0.48 7.74 16.14
CA LYS A 87 -1.08 8.81 15.31
C LYS A 87 -0.29 10.12 15.35
N LYS A 88 0.47 10.34 16.44
CA LYS A 88 1.33 11.52 16.63
C LYS A 88 2.72 11.36 16.01
N GLN A 89 3.14 10.15 15.66
CA GLN A 89 4.45 9.92 15.05
C GLN A 89 4.47 10.46 13.62
N LYS A 90 5.61 11.04 13.24
CA LYS A 90 5.90 11.35 11.83
C LYS A 90 5.95 10.03 11.04
N ARG A 91 5.54 10.09 9.78
CA ARG A 91 5.27 8.89 8.97
C ARG A 91 6.22 8.79 7.80
N VAL A 92 6.62 7.57 7.44
CA VAL A 92 7.31 7.29 6.19
C VAL A 92 6.37 6.49 5.30
N PHE A 93 6.04 7.05 4.13
CA PHE A 93 5.15 6.41 3.18
C PHE A 93 5.91 5.42 2.30
N LEU A 94 5.48 4.16 2.27
CA LEU A 94 6.11 3.07 1.52
C LEU A 94 5.21 2.68 0.36
N PHE A 95 5.69 2.77 -0.88
CA PHE A 95 4.90 2.44 -2.06
C PHE A 95 5.76 1.81 -3.15
N GLY A 96 5.15 1.18 -4.16
CA GLY A 96 5.88 0.56 -5.27
C GLY A 96 5.27 -0.75 -5.73
N SER A 97 6.10 -1.75 -5.99
CA SER A 97 5.57 -3.07 -6.40
C SER A 97 4.89 -3.75 -5.22
N ALA A 98 3.64 -4.19 -5.41
CA ALA A 98 2.88 -4.91 -4.39
C ALA A 98 3.63 -6.17 -3.87
N MET A 99 4.42 -6.82 -4.73
CA MET A 99 5.23 -7.99 -4.38
C MET A 99 6.35 -7.65 -3.40
N VAL A 100 7.07 -6.55 -3.65
CA VAL A 100 8.19 -6.11 -2.80
C VAL A 100 7.65 -5.50 -1.51
N LEU A 101 6.63 -4.65 -1.61
CA LEU A 101 6.05 -3.96 -0.46
C LEU A 101 5.55 -4.93 0.62
N ASN A 102 4.95 -6.05 0.22
CA ASN A 102 4.32 -7.01 1.13
C ASN A 102 5.23 -8.21 1.51
N SER A 103 6.52 -8.16 1.16
CA SER A 103 7.52 -9.18 1.48
C SER A 103 8.67 -8.59 2.29
N ASN A 104 8.73 -8.99 3.56
CA ASN A 104 9.81 -8.65 4.48
C ASN A 104 11.19 -9.11 3.97
N ASP A 105 11.24 -10.26 3.30
CA ASP A 105 12.48 -10.77 2.72
C ASP A 105 12.95 -9.90 1.55
N LEU A 106 12.04 -9.52 0.64
CA LEU A 106 12.39 -8.71 -0.53
C LEU A 106 12.69 -7.26 -0.16
N ASN A 107 11.94 -6.66 0.77
CA ASN A 107 12.13 -5.27 1.19
C ASN A 107 13.10 -5.11 2.38
N ARG A 108 13.68 -6.20 2.88
CA ARG A 108 14.66 -6.22 3.98
C ARG A 108 14.14 -5.59 5.28
N ASN A 109 12.95 -6.03 5.68
CA ASN A 109 12.24 -5.53 6.87
C ASN A 109 12.13 -4.00 6.87
N MET A 110 11.79 -3.41 5.73
CA MET A 110 11.74 -1.94 5.56
C MET A 110 10.89 -1.27 6.65
N ALA A 111 9.73 -1.85 6.96
CA ALA A 111 8.84 -1.34 8.00
C ALA A 111 9.51 -1.29 9.38
N ASP A 112 10.28 -2.32 9.75
CA ASP A 112 10.95 -2.38 11.06
C ASP A 112 12.13 -1.41 11.13
N ALA A 113 12.84 -1.22 10.01
CA ALA A 113 13.88 -0.20 9.92
C ALA A 113 13.29 1.20 10.12
N VAL A 114 12.17 1.52 9.48
CA VAL A 114 11.45 2.80 9.68
C VAL A 114 11.05 2.98 11.15
N ARG A 115 10.48 1.94 11.79
CA ARG A 115 10.11 1.98 13.22
C ARG A 115 11.29 2.21 14.14
N LYS A 116 12.44 1.59 13.85
CA LYS A 116 13.67 1.75 14.64
C LYS A 116 14.16 3.20 14.67
N HIS A 117 13.89 3.96 13.62
CA HIS A 117 14.19 5.39 13.51
C HIS A 117 13.04 6.29 14.03
N GLY A 118 12.11 5.74 14.80
CA GLY A 118 11.04 6.49 15.46
C GLY A 118 9.91 6.98 14.54
N PHE A 119 9.86 6.50 13.31
CA PHE A 119 8.81 6.83 12.35
C PHE A 119 7.77 5.70 12.25
N LEU A 120 6.54 6.06 11.89
CA LEU A 120 5.52 5.09 11.54
C LEU A 120 5.59 4.73 10.05
N PRO A 121 5.83 3.45 9.67
CA PRO A 121 5.70 3.02 8.28
C PRO A 121 4.23 2.98 7.86
N VAL A 122 3.91 3.63 6.74
CA VAL A 122 2.57 3.57 6.14
C VAL A 122 2.69 3.01 4.73
N PRO A 123 2.25 1.78 4.44
CA PRO A 123 2.26 1.24 3.09
C PRO A 123 1.18 1.88 2.23
N MET A 124 1.36 1.90 0.90
CA MET A 124 0.29 2.19 -0.04
C MET A 124 -0.85 1.17 0.11
N MET A 125 -2.08 1.60 -0.13
CA MET A 125 -3.23 0.71 -0.15
C MET A 125 -3.12 -0.27 -1.33
N LEU A 126 -3.11 -1.57 -1.04
CA LEU A 126 -3.17 -2.59 -2.09
C LEU A 126 -4.54 -2.57 -2.78
N SER A 127 -5.63 -2.30 -2.06
CA SER A 127 -6.97 -2.14 -2.65
C SER A 127 -7.00 -1.03 -3.69
N GLU A 128 -6.50 0.16 -3.36
CA GLU A 128 -6.41 1.28 -4.31
C GLU A 128 -5.48 0.94 -5.48
N TYR A 129 -4.30 0.36 -5.20
CA TYR A 129 -3.40 -0.12 -6.25
C TYR A 129 -4.11 -1.07 -7.23
N LEU A 130 -4.80 -2.09 -6.74
CA LEU A 130 -5.49 -3.07 -7.58
C LEU A 130 -6.65 -2.45 -8.38
N TRP A 131 -7.37 -1.50 -7.79
CA TRP A 131 -8.42 -0.77 -8.51
C TRP A 131 -7.86 -0.05 -9.73
N PHE A 132 -6.78 0.75 -9.57
CA PHE A 132 -6.15 1.44 -10.68
C PHE A 132 -5.53 0.47 -11.69
N TRP A 133 -4.92 -0.63 -11.23
CA TRP A 133 -4.34 -1.66 -12.09
C TRP A 133 -5.40 -2.29 -13.02
N VAL A 134 -6.54 -2.71 -12.45
CA VAL A 134 -7.64 -3.31 -13.22
C VAL A 134 -8.28 -2.28 -14.15
N ARG A 135 -8.43 -1.03 -13.68
CA ARG A 135 -9.01 0.07 -14.45
C ARG A 135 -8.16 0.44 -15.67
N GLU A 136 -6.84 0.56 -15.51
CA GLU A 136 -5.88 0.74 -16.63
C GLU A 136 -5.93 -0.42 -17.63
N SER A 137 -6.17 -1.64 -17.13
CA SER A 137 -6.34 -2.83 -17.98
C SER A 137 -7.67 -2.87 -18.73
N GLN A 138 -8.51 -1.84 -18.59
CA GLN A 138 -9.84 -1.72 -19.20
C GLN A 138 -10.80 -2.86 -18.85
N LYS A 139 -10.54 -3.57 -17.75
CA LYS A 139 -11.39 -4.64 -17.26
C LYS A 139 -12.52 -4.07 -16.41
N GLU A 140 -13.65 -4.76 -16.40
CA GLU A 140 -14.81 -4.33 -15.62
C GLU A 140 -14.54 -4.43 -14.12
N ILE A 141 -14.89 -3.38 -13.39
CA ILE A 141 -14.86 -3.34 -11.94
C ILE A 141 -16.32 -3.24 -11.47
N PRO A 142 -16.83 -4.20 -10.67
CA PRO A 142 -18.17 -4.13 -10.12
C PRO A 142 -18.38 -2.82 -9.37
N GLN A 143 -19.52 -2.16 -9.59
CA GLN A 143 -19.84 -0.88 -8.93
C GLN A 143 -19.73 -0.98 -7.40
N GLU A 144 -20.07 -2.14 -6.85
CA GLU A 144 -19.96 -2.42 -5.42
C GLU A 144 -18.51 -2.37 -4.92
N ALA A 145 -17.53 -2.89 -5.68
CA ALA A 145 -16.12 -2.81 -5.30
C ALA A 145 -15.65 -1.34 -5.19
N THR A 146 -16.04 -0.51 -6.17
CA THR A 146 -15.75 0.93 -6.18
C THR A 146 -16.40 1.63 -4.99
N LYS A 147 -17.67 1.33 -4.66
CA LYS A 147 -18.35 1.91 -3.49
C LYS A 147 -17.65 1.55 -2.18
N GLN A 148 -17.23 0.29 -2.03
CA GLN A 148 -16.53 -0.18 -0.84
C GLN A 148 -15.17 0.52 -0.65
N LEU A 149 -14.39 0.66 -1.73
CA LEU A 149 -13.12 1.37 -1.68
C LEU A 149 -13.30 2.87 -1.45
N THR A 150 -14.31 3.51 -2.04
CA THR A 150 -14.63 4.91 -1.74
C THR A 150 -14.91 5.10 -0.25
N TRP A 151 -15.78 4.26 0.33
CA TRP A 151 -16.07 4.30 1.77
C TRP A 151 -14.81 4.07 2.62
N PHE A 152 -13.94 3.14 2.22
CA PHE A 152 -12.70 2.84 2.92
C PHE A 152 -11.73 4.04 2.90
N ARG A 153 -11.53 4.67 1.73
CA ARG A 153 -10.69 5.88 1.57
C ARG A 153 -11.20 7.03 2.43
N GLU A 154 -12.51 7.24 2.48
CA GLU A 154 -13.12 8.28 3.33
C GLU A 154 -12.89 8.01 4.81
N THR A 155 -13.03 6.75 5.23
CA THR A 155 -12.87 6.34 6.63
C THR A 155 -11.43 6.50 7.10
N TYR A 156 -10.46 6.10 6.27
CA TYR A 156 -9.03 6.10 6.61
C TYR A 156 -8.24 7.30 6.03
N ARG A 157 -8.92 8.39 5.67
CA ARG A 157 -8.29 9.60 5.10
C ARG A 157 -7.26 10.26 6.02
N ASP A 158 -7.36 10.05 7.33
CA ASP A 158 -6.38 10.55 8.30
C ASP A 158 -5.06 9.77 8.28
N ILE A 159 -5.03 8.62 7.62
CA ILE A 159 -3.82 7.81 7.37
C ILE A 159 -3.22 8.15 6.01
N TRP A 160 -4.02 8.05 4.94
CA TRP A 160 -3.54 8.14 3.55
C TRP A 160 -3.85 9.45 2.83
N GLY A 161 -4.49 10.40 3.50
CA GLY A 161 -4.83 11.71 2.96
C GLY A 161 -6.21 11.77 2.32
N GLU A 162 -6.71 12.99 2.19
CA GLU A 162 -7.90 13.27 1.38
C GLU A 162 -7.55 13.17 -0.10
N LYS A 163 -8.45 12.60 -0.89
CA LYS A 163 -8.25 12.36 -2.31
C LYS A 163 -9.56 12.61 -3.07
N GLU A 164 -9.42 12.92 -4.35
CA GLU A 164 -10.51 12.96 -5.31
C GLU A 164 -11.21 11.60 -5.42
N THR A 165 -12.38 11.56 -6.07
CA THR A 165 -13.03 10.28 -6.37
C THR A 165 -12.12 9.40 -7.24
N LEU A 166 -12.32 8.08 -7.19
CA LEU A 166 -11.47 7.12 -7.91
C LEU A 166 -11.43 7.39 -9.43
N GLU A 167 -12.57 7.73 -10.03
CA GLU A 167 -12.65 8.02 -11.46
C GLU A 167 -12.07 9.41 -11.82
N GLU A 168 -12.24 10.42 -10.97
CA GLU A 168 -11.59 11.74 -11.16
C GLU A 168 -10.08 11.61 -11.08
N ALA A 169 -9.57 10.90 -10.07
CA ALA A 169 -8.16 10.61 -9.92
C ALA A 169 -7.66 9.86 -11.16
N PHE A 170 -8.35 8.82 -11.61
CA PHE A 170 -7.99 8.09 -12.84
C PHE A 170 -7.90 9.00 -14.06
N ALA A 171 -8.94 9.79 -14.35
CA ALA A 171 -8.94 10.73 -15.47
C ALA A 171 -7.80 11.77 -15.36
N GLY A 172 -7.53 12.25 -14.15
CA GLY A 172 -6.42 13.15 -13.84
C GLY A 172 -5.06 12.52 -14.18
N LEU A 173 -4.85 11.26 -13.80
CA LEU A 173 -3.62 10.51 -14.10
C LEU A 173 -3.42 10.30 -15.60
N GLN A 174 -4.48 9.96 -16.34
CA GLN A 174 -4.40 9.81 -17.80
C GLN A 174 -3.95 11.11 -18.48
N LYS A 175 -4.41 12.25 -17.96
CA LYS A 175 -4.03 13.58 -18.46
C LYS A 175 -2.63 14.01 -18.03
N ALA A 176 -2.23 13.71 -16.79
CA ALA A 176 -0.93 14.08 -16.25
C ALA A 176 0.22 13.25 -16.85
N TYR A 177 -0.06 11.99 -17.22
CA TYR A 177 0.95 11.04 -17.67
C TYR A 177 0.58 10.38 -19.01
N PRO A 178 0.31 11.16 -20.08
CA PRO A 178 -0.25 10.63 -21.33
C PRO A 178 0.66 9.60 -22.00
N GLU A 179 1.97 9.78 -21.89
CA GLU A 179 2.99 8.91 -22.50
C GLU A 179 3.33 7.65 -21.66
N VAL A 180 2.86 7.59 -20.42
CA VAL A 180 3.08 6.43 -19.54
C VAL A 180 1.97 5.43 -19.76
N VAL A 181 2.29 4.22 -20.23
CA VAL A 181 1.30 3.18 -20.52
C VAL A 181 1.74 1.86 -19.89
N GLY A 182 0.78 1.10 -19.36
CA GLY A 182 0.98 -0.26 -18.88
C GLY A 182 1.55 -0.33 -17.46
N GLY A 183 1.05 -1.31 -16.70
CA GLY A 183 1.32 -1.41 -15.26
C GLY A 183 0.81 -0.20 -14.50
N ASN A 184 0.64 -0.33 -13.19
CA ASN A 184 0.08 0.75 -12.37
C ASN A 184 1.04 1.96 -12.18
N ILE A 185 1.89 2.26 -13.17
CA ILE A 185 2.95 3.25 -13.12
C ILE A 185 2.37 4.64 -12.92
N ARG A 186 1.31 5.01 -13.64
CA ARG A 186 0.67 6.34 -13.47
C ARG A 186 0.23 6.57 -12.03
N TYR A 187 -0.38 5.55 -11.41
CA TYR A 187 -0.75 5.59 -10.00
C TYR A 187 0.49 5.69 -9.10
N LEU A 188 1.55 4.91 -9.34
CA LEU A 188 2.79 5.03 -8.57
C LEU A 188 3.47 6.41 -8.73
N CYS A 189 3.46 7.02 -9.92
CA CYS A 189 3.94 8.39 -10.13
C CYS A 189 3.15 9.38 -9.28
N SER A 190 1.82 9.23 -9.23
CA SER A 190 0.96 10.07 -8.38
C SER A 190 1.29 9.95 -6.90
N LEU A 191 1.66 8.75 -6.45
CA LEU A 191 2.04 8.50 -5.06
C LEU A 191 3.38 9.16 -4.71
N ALA A 192 4.33 9.19 -5.64
CA ALA A 192 5.62 9.86 -5.46
C ALA A 192 5.46 11.38 -5.24
N ALA A 193 4.49 11.98 -5.94
CA ALA A 193 4.15 13.40 -5.86
C ALA A 193 3.21 13.74 -4.67
N ASN A 194 2.76 12.75 -3.89
CA ASN A 194 1.79 12.94 -2.82
C ASN A 194 2.45 13.07 -1.43
N VAL A 195 1.75 13.73 -0.50
CA VAL A 195 2.09 13.76 0.95
C VAL A 195 0.92 13.16 1.72
N ILE A 196 1.19 12.09 2.47
CA ILE A 196 0.22 11.59 3.46
C ILE A 196 0.22 12.48 4.72
N PRO A 197 -0.88 12.56 5.48
CA PRO A 197 -0.91 13.30 6.74
C PRO A 197 0.23 12.88 7.68
N GLY A 198 0.99 13.85 8.20
CA GLY A 198 2.15 13.58 9.05
C GLY A 198 3.35 12.95 8.34
N GLY A 199 3.37 12.93 7.00
CA GLY A 199 4.45 12.39 6.18
C GLY A 199 5.75 13.20 6.34
N ALA A 200 6.83 12.51 6.68
CA ALA A 200 8.19 13.04 6.78
C ALA A 200 9.10 12.55 5.65
N GLY A 201 8.71 11.50 4.93
CA GLY A 201 9.44 11.02 3.78
C GLY A 201 8.70 9.94 3.01
N ASN A 202 9.10 9.74 1.76
CA ASN A 202 8.52 8.78 0.84
C ASN A 202 9.59 7.78 0.39
N MET A 203 9.25 6.48 0.36
CA MET A 203 10.10 5.42 -0.15
C MET A 203 9.41 4.63 -1.26
N LEU A 204 10.02 4.64 -2.45
CA LEU A 204 9.64 3.80 -3.58
C LEU A 204 10.41 2.48 -3.52
N LEU A 205 9.69 1.37 -3.36
CA LEU A 205 10.21 0.01 -3.26
C LEU A 205 9.93 -0.76 -4.56
N LEU A 206 10.96 -1.01 -5.35
CA LEU A 206 10.84 -1.72 -6.62
C LEU A 206 11.82 -2.89 -6.70
N PRO A 207 11.47 -3.97 -7.42
CA PRO A 207 12.44 -5.02 -7.72
C PRO A 207 13.53 -4.45 -8.64
N THR A 208 14.75 -4.97 -8.59
CA THR A 208 15.84 -4.47 -9.43
C THR A 208 15.58 -4.63 -10.93
N TYR A 209 14.78 -5.63 -11.30
CA TYR A 209 14.36 -5.83 -12.68
C TYR A 209 13.16 -4.95 -13.08
N ALA A 210 12.77 -3.97 -12.26
CA ALA A 210 11.79 -2.97 -12.66
C ALA A 210 12.27 -2.22 -13.90
N ASN A 211 11.36 -1.95 -14.82
CA ASN A 211 11.68 -1.26 -16.06
C ASN A 211 12.27 0.14 -15.76
N ALA A 212 13.52 0.35 -16.17
CA ALA A 212 14.25 1.59 -15.92
C ALA A 212 13.55 2.82 -16.48
N GLY A 213 12.83 2.72 -17.60
CA GLY A 213 12.03 3.81 -18.15
C GLY A 213 10.90 4.22 -17.20
N SER A 214 10.20 3.24 -16.62
CA SER A 214 9.15 3.48 -15.61
C SER A 214 9.71 4.14 -14.35
N VAL A 215 10.89 3.69 -13.90
CA VAL A 215 11.59 4.30 -12.76
C VAL A 215 11.99 5.74 -13.08
N ILE A 216 12.57 6.00 -14.25
CA ILE A 216 12.95 7.35 -14.66
C ILE A 216 11.74 8.28 -14.67
N GLU A 217 10.59 7.85 -15.22
CA GLU A 217 9.37 8.65 -15.18
C GLU A 217 8.93 8.93 -13.73
N MET A 218 8.90 7.92 -12.86
CA MET A 218 8.57 8.13 -11.43
C MET A 218 9.52 9.11 -10.74
N MET A 219 10.81 9.11 -11.10
CA MET A 219 11.85 9.96 -10.51
C MET A 219 11.87 11.39 -11.07
N LYS A 220 11.16 11.69 -12.17
CA LYS A 220 11.06 13.05 -12.72
C LYS A 220 10.19 13.98 -11.89
N HIS A 221 9.42 13.43 -10.95
CA HIS A 221 8.47 14.21 -10.17
C HIS A 221 9.10 14.71 -8.88
N ASP A 222 8.91 16.01 -8.63
CA ASP A 222 9.32 16.60 -7.36
C ASP A 222 8.51 15.97 -6.23
N SER A 223 9.20 15.32 -5.31
CA SER A 223 8.56 14.85 -4.09
C SER A 223 8.53 15.99 -3.07
N PRO A 224 7.36 16.30 -2.51
CA PRO A 224 7.19 17.36 -1.50
C PRO A 224 7.88 17.05 -0.16
N VAL A 225 8.29 15.81 0.05
CA VAL A 225 9.08 15.34 1.20
C VAL A 225 10.34 14.64 0.68
N PRO A 226 11.38 14.47 1.51
CA PRO A 226 12.54 13.68 1.11
C PRO A 226 12.11 12.32 0.56
N PHE A 227 12.79 11.88 -0.49
CA PHE A 227 12.42 10.72 -1.27
C PHE A 227 13.57 9.72 -1.36
N LEU A 228 13.27 8.43 -1.21
CA LEU A 228 14.22 7.35 -1.41
C LEU A 228 13.67 6.36 -2.43
N HIS A 229 14.43 6.10 -3.48
CA HIS A 229 14.21 4.92 -4.31
C HIS A 229 15.10 3.77 -3.81
N PHE A 230 14.46 2.69 -3.41
CA PHE A 230 15.07 1.47 -2.89
C PHE A 230 14.85 0.33 -3.88
N GLN A 231 15.95 -0.29 -4.29
CA GLN A 231 15.92 -1.44 -5.20
C GLN A 231 16.09 -2.74 -4.42
N ALA A 232 15.13 -3.65 -4.57
CA ALA A 232 15.18 -4.97 -3.99
C ALA A 232 15.91 -5.95 -4.95
N GLU A 233 17.21 -6.18 -4.74
CA GLU A 233 17.97 -7.29 -5.33
C GLU A 233 18.58 -8.24 -4.29
N GLY A 234 18.86 -9.46 -4.73
CA GLY A 234 19.48 -10.54 -3.98
C GLY A 234 21.01 -10.64 -4.13
N ASN A 235 21.75 -9.56 -4.41
CA ASN A 235 23.23 -9.57 -4.42
C ASN A 235 23.89 -8.19 -4.13
N GLY A 236 23.24 -7.04 -4.43
CA GLY A 236 23.69 -5.68 -4.05
C GLY A 236 23.28 -5.24 -2.65
N GLU A 237 23.19 -6.20 -1.73
CA GLU A 237 22.30 -6.15 -0.56
C GLU A 237 22.74 -5.19 0.57
N ALA A 238 24.04 -4.93 0.69
CA ALA A 238 24.59 -4.08 1.76
C ALA A 238 24.41 -2.58 1.44
N ASP A 239 24.62 -2.20 0.18
CA ASP A 239 24.60 -0.80 -0.26
C ASP A 239 23.19 -0.21 -0.12
N GLU A 240 22.15 -0.96 -0.47
CA GLU A 240 20.76 -0.50 -0.33
C GLU A 240 20.34 -0.37 1.13
N VAL A 241 20.81 -1.27 2.00
CA VAL A 241 20.60 -1.16 3.45
C VAL A 241 21.32 0.07 4.00
N GLU A 242 22.58 0.29 3.63
CA GLU A 242 23.34 1.48 4.04
C GLU A 242 22.66 2.77 3.56
N ARG A 243 22.24 2.83 2.29
CA ARG A 243 21.50 3.97 1.72
C ARG A 243 20.23 4.27 2.50
N ARG A 244 19.45 3.23 2.84
CA ARG A 244 18.26 3.35 3.69
C ARG A 244 18.61 3.93 5.06
N GLU A 245 19.61 3.39 5.74
CA GLU A 245 20.01 3.87 7.07
C GLU A 245 20.51 5.32 7.03
N ILE A 246 21.31 5.69 6.03
CA ILE A 246 21.77 7.06 5.85
C ILE A 246 20.57 7.99 5.67
N TRP A 247 19.62 7.62 4.81
CA TRP A 247 18.44 8.43 4.53
C TRP A 247 17.54 8.59 5.77
N LEU A 248 17.31 7.52 6.52
CA LEU A 248 16.52 7.58 7.77
C LEU A 248 17.20 8.46 8.82
N ASN A 249 18.52 8.33 9.02
CA ASN A 249 19.29 9.20 9.91
C ASN A 249 19.22 10.68 9.49
N LEU A 250 19.18 10.97 8.18
CA LEU A 250 19.02 12.33 7.66
C LEU A 250 17.60 12.86 7.95
N LEU A 251 16.57 12.02 7.80
CA LEU A 251 15.20 12.38 8.16
C LEU A 251 15.07 12.73 9.65
N GLU A 252 15.63 11.91 10.53
CA GLU A 252 15.61 12.16 11.98
C GLU A 252 16.21 13.54 12.29
N LYS A 253 17.41 13.82 11.77
CA LYS A 253 18.10 15.11 11.95
C LYS A 253 17.33 16.29 11.38
N GLY A 254 16.62 16.10 10.27
CA GLY A 254 15.73 17.11 9.68
C GLY A 254 14.51 17.38 10.56
N CYS A 255 13.94 16.32 11.15
CA CYS A 255 12.75 16.41 11.99
C CYS A 255 13.00 16.93 13.40
N CYS A 256 14.22 16.79 13.94
CA CYS A 256 14.61 17.32 15.25
C CYS A 256 14.93 18.82 15.27
N LYS A 257 14.82 19.52 14.13
CA LYS A 257 15.10 20.96 14.01
C LYS A 257 13.84 21.86 14.05
N GLU A 258 12.68 21.27 14.26
CA GLU A 258 11.40 21.97 14.53
C GLU A 258 11.09 21.93 16.03
#